data_AF-A0A1V5XM30-F1
#
_entry.id   AF-A0A1V5XM30-F1
#
_cell.length_a   1.000
_cell.length_b   1.000
_cell.length_c   1.000
_cell.angle_alpha   90.00
_cell.angle_beta   90.00
_cell.angle_gamma   90.00
#
_symmetry.space_group_name_H-M   'P 1'
#
loop_
_entity.id
_entity.type
_entity.pdbx_description
1 polymer ?
#
loop_
_entity_poly.entity_id
_entity_poly.type
_entity_poly.pdbx_seq_one_letter_code
_entity_poly.pdbx_strand_id
1 'polypeptide(L)'
;MGERIIDHRSRDRLYPIWNGMISRCYNNNHPKYHLWGGRGIKICDEWRNDYWAFKKWAVANGYDESKHRKYQTIERVDNDGDYCPENCKWATAKEQRANCRKLGRKPRVRGRGYKYNWTIGGETRSAVSWCAEYGLSVPMVMYRVKTKGMAPEQALTAPNERPRKNKKD
;
A
#
# COMPACT_ATOMS: atom_id res chain seq x y z
N MET A 1 -22.54 -49.86 14.62
CA MET A 1 -23.25 -48.63 14.20
C MET A 1 -22.37 -47.46 14.67
N GLY A 2 -21.52 -46.92 13.80
CA GLY A 2 -20.60 -45.84 14.16
C GLY A 2 -21.33 -44.51 14.08
N GLU A 3 -21.41 -43.79 15.20
CA GLU A 3 -22.01 -42.46 15.22
C GLU A 3 -21.28 -41.55 14.24
N ARG A 4 -22.05 -40.93 13.33
CA ARG A 4 -21.54 -39.95 12.38
C ARG A 4 -21.24 -38.68 13.17
N ILE A 5 -20.00 -38.49 13.59
CA ILE A 5 -19.57 -37.22 14.22
C ILE A 5 -19.77 -36.12 13.17
N ILE A 6 -20.80 -35.31 13.36
CA ILE A 6 -21.07 -34.16 12.49
C ILE A 6 -19.99 -33.13 12.79
N ASP A 7 -19.08 -32.93 11.84
CA ASP A 7 -18.09 -31.87 11.95
C ASP A 7 -18.75 -30.50 11.75
N HIS A 8 -19.13 -29.87 12.88
CA HIS A 8 -19.77 -28.56 12.90
C HIS A 8 -18.86 -27.41 12.44
N ARG A 9 -17.55 -27.64 12.21
CA ARG A 9 -16.58 -26.61 11.80
C ARG A 9 -16.89 -26.03 10.41
N SER A 10 -17.46 -26.83 9.51
CA SER A 10 -17.78 -26.40 8.13
C SER A 10 -18.81 -25.26 8.04
N ARG A 11 -19.65 -25.10 9.07
CA ARG A 11 -20.65 -24.02 9.17
C ARG A 11 -20.12 -22.78 9.88
N ASP A 12 -18.97 -22.90 10.55
CA ASP A 12 -18.37 -21.82 11.30
C ASP A 12 -17.56 -20.91 10.38
N ARG A 13 -17.86 -19.61 10.44
CA ARG A 13 -17.22 -18.58 9.62
C ARG A 13 -15.75 -18.35 10.00
N LEU A 14 -15.33 -18.78 11.18
CA LEU A 14 -13.92 -18.74 11.60
C LEU A 14 -13.09 -19.87 10.97
N TYR A 15 -13.70 -21.00 10.64
CA TYR A 15 -13.00 -22.15 10.06
C TYR A 15 -12.31 -21.85 8.70
N PRO A 16 -12.95 -21.16 7.73
CA PRO A 16 -12.25 -20.77 6.51
C PRO A 16 -11.15 -19.72 6.76
N ILE A 17 -11.27 -18.88 7.80
CA ILE A 17 -10.23 -17.91 8.18
C ILE A 17 -9.01 -18.65 8.71
N TRP A 18 -9.23 -19.61 9.61
CA TRP A 18 -8.21 -20.48 10.18
C TRP A 18 -7.46 -21.28 9.10
N ASN A 19 -8.20 -21.97 8.23
CA ASN A 19 -7.61 -22.67 7.08
C ASN A 19 -6.85 -21.72 6.15
N GLY A 20 -7.35 -20.49 5.97
CA GLY A 20 -6.66 -19.45 5.21
C GLY A 20 -5.33 -18.99 5.84
N MET A 21 -5.22 -18.97 7.18
CA MET A 21 -3.93 -18.76 7.85
C MET A 21 -2.98 -19.93 7.55
N ILE A 22 -3.44 -21.16 7.73
CA ILE A 22 -2.62 -22.37 7.51
C ILE A 22 -2.12 -22.44 6.07
N SER A 23 -3.00 -22.21 5.09
CA SER A 23 -2.64 -22.24 3.67
C SER A 23 -1.59 -21.16 3.34
N ARG A 24 -1.71 -19.95 3.89
CA ARG A 24 -0.70 -18.89 3.66
C ARG A 24 0.68 -19.26 4.20
N CYS A 25 0.74 -19.88 5.38
CA CYS A 25 1.99 -20.16 6.09
C CYS A 25 2.66 -21.49 5.69
N TYR A 26 1.88 -22.50 5.28
CA TYR A 26 2.40 -23.88 5.13
C TYR A 26 2.10 -24.53 3.77
N ASN A 27 1.32 -23.91 2.89
CA ASN A 27 1.10 -24.43 1.55
C ASN A 27 2.02 -23.75 0.54
N ASN A 28 3.11 -24.42 0.16
CA ASN A 28 4.09 -23.90 -0.81
C ASN A 28 3.49 -23.61 -2.20
N ASN A 29 2.36 -24.24 -2.54
CA ASN A 29 1.64 -24.00 -3.80
C ASN A 29 0.68 -22.81 -3.72
N HIS A 30 0.50 -22.20 -2.54
CA HIS A 30 -0.35 -21.03 -2.40
C HIS A 30 0.26 -19.86 -3.21
N PRO A 31 -0.48 -19.17 -4.10
CA PRO A 31 0.09 -18.15 -5.01
C PRO A 31 0.86 -17.03 -4.31
N LYS A 32 0.54 -16.80 -3.03
CA LYS A 32 1.17 -15.78 -2.19
C LYS A 32 2.05 -16.35 -1.09
N TYR A 33 2.42 -17.63 -1.14
CA TYR A 33 3.26 -18.28 -0.13
C TYR A 33 4.54 -17.48 0.18
N HIS A 34 5.18 -16.93 -0.85
CA HIS A 34 6.36 -16.06 -0.73
C HIS A 34 6.18 -14.81 0.16
N LEU A 35 4.93 -14.36 0.40
CA LEU A 35 4.63 -13.23 1.30
C LEU A 35 4.40 -13.66 2.76
N TRP A 36 4.24 -14.96 3.01
CA TRP A 36 3.94 -15.55 4.32
C TRP A 36 4.94 -16.67 4.63
N GLY A 37 4.60 -17.93 4.31
CA GLY A 37 5.48 -19.06 4.64
C GLY A 37 6.88 -18.95 4.05
N GLY A 38 7.03 -18.38 2.86
CA GLY A 38 8.35 -18.13 2.25
C GLY A 38 9.20 -17.09 2.97
N ARG A 39 8.62 -16.30 3.90
CA ARG A 39 9.34 -15.40 4.81
C ARG A 39 9.63 -16.03 6.17
N GLY A 40 9.17 -17.26 6.41
CA GLY A 40 9.27 -17.93 7.71
C GLY A 40 8.15 -17.58 8.69
N ILE A 41 7.09 -16.90 8.25
CA ILE A 41 5.93 -16.58 9.10
C ILE A 41 5.14 -17.84 9.40
N LYS A 42 4.92 -18.11 10.67
CA LYS A 42 4.24 -19.30 11.21
C LYS A 42 2.94 -18.92 11.92
N ILE A 43 2.24 -19.95 12.38
CA ILE A 43 1.13 -19.88 13.32
C ILE A 43 1.63 -20.51 14.62
N CYS A 44 1.28 -19.94 15.78
CA CYS A 44 1.61 -20.56 17.06
C CYS A 44 1.05 -21.99 17.14
N ASP A 45 1.74 -22.88 17.86
CA ASP A 45 1.42 -24.31 17.88
C ASP A 45 0.00 -24.58 18.39
N GLU A 46 -0.46 -23.78 19.36
CA GLU A 46 -1.82 -23.84 19.90
C GLU A 46 -2.85 -23.68 18.79
N TRP A 47 -2.79 -22.58 18.02
CA TRP A 47 -3.74 -22.35 16.94
C TRP A 47 -3.50 -23.27 15.76
N ARG A 48 -2.26 -23.67 15.49
CA ARG A 48 -1.93 -24.54 14.34
C ARG A 48 -2.56 -25.92 14.49
N ASN A 49 -2.64 -26.42 15.72
CA ASN A 49 -3.09 -27.78 16.02
C ASN A 49 -4.51 -27.84 16.56
N ASP A 50 -5.04 -26.73 17.09
CA ASP A 50 -6.41 -26.67 17.61
C ASP A 50 -7.20 -25.46 17.07
N TYR A 51 -8.22 -25.78 16.27
CA TYR A 51 -9.19 -24.81 15.79
C TYR A 51 -10.00 -24.16 16.93
N TRP A 52 -10.34 -24.92 17.98
CA TRP A 52 -11.15 -24.44 19.08
C TRP A 52 -10.40 -23.43 19.94
N ALA A 53 -9.10 -23.61 20.14
CA ALA A 53 -8.24 -22.61 20.75
C ALA A 53 -8.25 -21.28 19.97
N PHE A 54 -8.09 -21.33 18.64
CA PHE A 54 -8.23 -20.15 17.79
C PHE A 54 -9.62 -19.50 17.91
N LYS A 55 -10.69 -20.31 17.89
CA LYS A 55 -12.07 -19.80 18.03
C LYS A 55 -12.30 -19.13 19.38
N LYS A 56 -11.83 -19.75 20.47
CA LYS A 56 -11.95 -19.22 21.83
C LYS A 56 -11.26 -17.85 21.92
N TRP A 57 -10.04 -17.75 21.41
CA TRP A 57 -9.35 -16.47 21.32
C TRP A 57 -10.11 -15.46 20.46
N ALA A 58 -10.60 -15.89 19.29
CA ALA A 58 -11.30 -15.00 18.36
C ALA A 58 -12.49 -14.31 19.02
N VAL A 59 -13.37 -15.08 19.66
CA VAL A 59 -14.57 -14.57 20.36
C VAL A 59 -14.17 -13.67 21.53
N ALA A 60 -13.20 -14.09 22.34
CA ALA A 60 -12.72 -13.29 23.47
C ALA A 60 -12.09 -11.95 23.06
N ASN A 61 -11.60 -11.84 21.82
CA ASN A 61 -10.89 -10.67 21.31
C ASN A 61 -11.72 -9.86 20.29
N GLY A 62 -13.06 -9.98 20.31
CA GLY A 62 -13.96 -9.09 19.59
C GLY A 62 -14.43 -9.57 18.21
N TYR A 63 -14.23 -10.86 17.89
CA TYR A 63 -14.95 -11.48 16.80
C TYR A 63 -16.46 -11.51 17.09
N ASP A 64 -17.25 -11.10 16.10
CA ASP A 64 -18.71 -11.03 16.18
C ASP A 64 -19.31 -11.81 15.03
N GLU A 65 -19.94 -12.96 15.35
CA GLU A 65 -20.56 -13.85 14.37
C GLU A 65 -21.67 -13.16 13.56
N SER A 66 -22.31 -12.12 14.12
CA SER A 66 -23.36 -11.35 13.43
C SER A 66 -22.80 -10.43 12.36
N LYS A 67 -21.55 -9.96 12.50
CA LYS A 67 -20.95 -9.03 11.54
C LYS A 67 -20.51 -9.76 10.29
N HIS A 68 -20.78 -9.17 9.11
CA HIS A 68 -20.33 -9.75 7.84
C HIS A 68 -18.80 -9.80 7.75
N ARG A 69 -18.23 -10.87 7.16
CA ARG A 69 -16.78 -11.17 7.12
C ARG A 69 -15.90 -10.05 6.56
N LYS A 70 -16.47 -9.20 5.70
CA LYS A 70 -15.77 -8.04 5.12
C LYS A 70 -15.41 -6.96 6.15
N TYR A 71 -16.05 -7.00 7.31
CA TYR A 71 -15.86 -6.02 8.39
C TYR A 71 -15.00 -6.54 9.54
N GLN A 72 -14.65 -7.83 9.54
CA GLN A 72 -13.82 -8.44 10.57
C GLN A 72 -12.93 -9.50 9.94
N THR A 73 -11.66 -9.16 9.85
CA THR A 73 -10.62 -9.99 9.24
C THR A 73 -9.46 -10.11 10.20
N ILE A 74 -8.85 -11.29 10.24
CA ILE A 74 -7.64 -11.51 11.06
C ILE A 74 -6.48 -10.73 10.46
N GLU A 75 -5.86 -9.88 11.26
CA GLU A 75 -4.72 -9.04 10.88
C GLU A 75 -3.60 -9.23 11.89
N ARG A 76 -2.35 -9.22 11.40
CA ARG A 76 -1.19 -9.18 12.27
C ARG A 76 -0.81 -7.74 12.59
N VAL A 77 -0.54 -7.42 13.85
CA VAL A 77 -0.13 -6.09 14.28
C VAL A 77 1.24 -5.76 13.70
N ASP A 78 2.21 -6.64 13.92
CA ASP A 78 3.48 -6.69 13.21
C ASP A 78 3.37 -7.61 11.98
N ASN A 79 3.60 -7.01 10.81
CA ASN A 79 3.53 -7.69 9.52
C ASN A 79 4.65 -8.73 9.30
N ASP A 80 5.76 -8.59 10.02
CA ASP A 80 6.90 -9.52 10.01
C ASP A 80 6.77 -10.63 11.06
N GLY A 81 5.89 -10.47 12.05
CA GLY A 81 5.61 -11.49 13.07
C GLY A 81 4.64 -12.60 12.67
N ASP A 82 4.48 -13.57 13.56
CA ASP A 82 3.65 -14.77 13.41
C ASP A 82 2.16 -14.54 13.66
N TYR A 83 1.32 -15.51 13.28
CA TYR A 83 -0.06 -15.57 13.77
C TYR A 83 -0.10 -16.16 15.18
N CYS A 84 -0.26 -15.29 16.17
CA CYS A 84 -0.39 -15.67 17.58
C CYS A 84 -1.28 -14.64 18.32
N PRO A 85 -1.80 -14.97 19.52
CA PRO A 85 -2.64 -14.07 20.31
C PRO A 85 -2.06 -12.66 20.49
N GLU A 86 -0.75 -12.57 20.67
CA GLU A 86 -0.03 -11.34 20.98
C GLU A 86 0.19 -10.46 19.76
N ASN A 87 0.21 -11.06 18.57
CA ASN A 87 0.46 -10.37 17.31
C ASN A 87 -0.77 -10.28 16.41
N CYS A 88 -1.95 -10.70 16.85
CA CYS A 88 -3.15 -10.71 16.02
C CYS A 88 -4.28 -9.85 16.59
N LYS A 89 -5.09 -9.29 15.69
CA LYS A 89 -6.30 -8.55 16.03
C LYS A 89 -7.38 -8.73 14.96
N TRP A 90 -8.63 -8.45 15.33
CA TRP A 90 -9.71 -8.29 14.37
C TRP A 90 -9.70 -6.87 13.82
N ALA A 91 -9.65 -6.76 12.49
CA ALA A 91 -9.59 -5.49 11.81
C ALA A 91 -10.62 -5.40 10.68
N THR A 92 -11.08 -4.18 10.44
CA THR A 92 -11.88 -3.80 9.28
C THR A 92 -10.98 -3.64 8.05
N ALA A 93 -11.57 -3.69 6.86
CA ALA A 93 -10.85 -3.42 5.61
C ALA A 93 -10.16 -2.05 5.58
N LYS A 94 -10.67 -1.06 6.34
CA LYS A 94 -10.05 0.28 6.46
C LYS A 94 -8.75 0.20 7.27
N GLU A 95 -8.76 -0.53 8.38
CA GLU A 95 -7.60 -0.72 9.27
C GLU A 95 -6.51 -1.55 8.58
N GLN A 96 -6.89 -2.63 7.87
CA GLN A 96 -5.96 -3.41 7.06
C GLN A 96 -5.21 -2.56 6.03
N ARG A 97 -5.89 -1.60 5.41
CA ARG A 97 -5.26 -0.72 4.42
C ARG A 97 -4.22 0.20 5.06
N ALA A 98 -4.42 0.61 6.31
CA ALA A 98 -3.47 1.42 7.06
C ALA A 98 -2.23 0.60 7.47
N ASN A 99 -2.41 -0.68 7.81
CA ASN A 99 -1.32 -1.59 8.16
C ASN A 99 -0.68 -2.29 6.95
N CYS A 100 -1.03 -1.92 5.72
CA CYS A 100 -0.33 -2.42 4.55
C CYS A 100 1.11 -1.89 4.58
N ARG A 101 2.10 -2.80 4.53
CA ARG A 101 3.52 -2.45 4.33
C ARG A 101 3.60 -1.41 3.22
N LYS A 102 4.08 -0.21 3.56
CA LYS A 102 4.51 0.77 2.58
C LYS A 102 5.69 0.12 1.86
N LEU A 103 5.42 -0.62 0.79
CA LEU A 103 6.45 -0.88 -0.21
C LEU A 103 7.07 0.49 -0.47
N GLY A 104 8.39 0.59 -0.37
CA GLY A 104 9.17 1.80 -0.66
C GLY A 104 9.03 2.20 -2.12
N ARG A 105 7.79 2.34 -2.60
CA ARG A 105 7.40 3.13 -3.72
C ARG A 105 7.94 4.50 -3.35
N LYS A 106 9.12 4.82 -3.89
CA LYS A 106 9.52 6.20 -4.10
C LYS A 106 8.24 6.92 -4.50
N PRO A 107 7.85 8.02 -3.84
CA PRO A 107 6.64 8.74 -4.21
C PRO A 107 6.65 8.78 -5.73
N ARG A 108 5.58 8.28 -6.37
CA ARG A 108 5.46 8.42 -7.81
C ARG A 108 5.55 9.92 -8.00
N VAL A 109 6.73 10.42 -8.38
CA VAL A 109 6.92 11.81 -8.70
C VAL A 109 5.97 11.96 -9.87
N ARG A 110 4.81 12.57 -9.62
CA ARG A 110 3.83 12.93 -10.65
C ARG A 110 4.38 14.08 -11.51
N GLY A 111 5.70 14.24 -11.57
CA GLY A 111 6.41 15.00 -12.56
C GLY A 111 7.07 14.00 -13.50
N ARG A 112 6.62 13.99 -14.76
CA ARG A 112 7.53 13.61 -15.85
C ARG A 112 8.82 14.40 -15.60
N GLY A 113 9.93 13.73 -15.28
CA GLY A 113 11.22 14.37 -15.40
C GLY A 113 11.29 14.95 -16.80
N TYR A 114 11.37 16.28 -16.90
CA TYR A 114 11.47 16.92 -18.20
C TYR A 114 12.81 16.49 -18.79
N LYS A 115 12.79 15.70 -19.87
CA LYS A 115 13.98 15.17 -20.57
C LYS A 115 14.81 16.25 -21.28
N TYR A 116 14.58 17.52 -20.98
CA TYR A 116 15.20 18.64 -21.66
C TYR A 116 16.43 19.08 -20.88
N ASN A 117 17.59 18.96 -21.52
CA ASN A 117 18.82 19.59 -21.06
C ASN A 117 19.10 20.77 -21.99
N TRP A 118 19.47 21.89 -21.40
CA TRP A 118 19.74 23.13 -22.12
C TRP A 118 21.12 23.64 -21.77
N THR A 119 21.85 24.06 -22.80
CA THR A 119 23.15 24.72 -22.66
C THR A 119 22.93 26.22 -22.67
N ILE A 120 23.25 26.90 -21.57
CA ILE A 120 23.13 28.36 -21.41
C ILE A 120 24.46 28.85 -20.84
N GLY A 121 25.08 29.85 -21.47
CA GLY A 121 26.38 30.37 -21.03
C GLY A 121 27.52 29.33 -21.00
N GLY A 122 27.46 28.28 -21.83
CA GLY A 122 28.46 27.21 -21.87
C GLY A 122 28.23 26.08 -20.85
N GLU A 123 27.25 26.21 -19.96
CA GLU A 123 26.91 25.17 -18.99
C GLU A 123 25.66 24.41 -19.43
N THR A 124 25.70 23.07 -19.36
CA THR A 124 24.54 22.22 -19.68
C THR A 124 23.91 21.68 -18.42
N ARG A 125 22.66 22.06 -18.14
CA ARG A 125 21.87 21.55 -17.00
C ARG A 125 20.49 21.08 -17.46
N SER A 126 19.78 20.38 -16.58
CA SER A 126 18.39 20.02 -16.83
C SER A 126 17.47 21.24 -16.78
N ALA A 127 16.38 21.23 -17.55
CA ALA A 127 15.34 22.25 -17.52
C ALA A 127 14.78 22.46 -16.10
N VAL A 128 14.73 21.40 -15.28
CA VAL A 128 14.31 21.49 -13.87
C VAL A 128 15.31 22.34 -13.07
N SER A 129 16.60 22.08 -13.23
CA SER A 129 17.66 22.81 -12.54
C SER A 129 17.66 24.29 -12.93
N TRP A 130 17.60 24.58 -14.24
CA TRP A 130 17.51 25.95 -14.71
C TRP A 130 16.25 26.65 -14.21
N CYS A 131 15.08 26.02 -14.28
CA CYS A 131 13.86 26.66 -13.77
C CYS A 131 13.92 26.93 -12.25
N ALA A 132 14.53 26.04 -11.46
CA ALA A 132 14.67 26.22 -10.02
C ALA A 132 15.57 27.42 -9.68
N GLU A 133 16.68 27.59 -10.38
CA GLU A 133 17.60 28.73 -10.21
C GLU A 133 16.93 30.07 -10.50
N TYR A 134 16.05 30.12 -11.50
CA TYR A 134 15.30 31.33 -11.86
C TYR A 134 13.97 31.47 -11.08
N GLY A 135 13.66 30.56 -10.15
CA GLY A 135 12.42 30.59 -9.38
C GLY A 135 11.14 30.38 -10.21
N LEU A 136 11.23 29.70 -11.35
CA LEU A 136 10.14 29.50 -12.30
C LEU A 136 9.60 28.07 -12.27
N SER A 137 8.32 27.91 -12.62
CA SER A 137 7.74 26.58 -12.79
C SER A 137 8.11 25.99 -14.16
N VAL A 138 8.63 24.76 -14.19
CA VAL A 138 8.98 24.06 -15.44
C VAL A 138 7.83 24.01 -16.46
N PRO A 139 6.55 23.77 -16.08
CA PRO A 139 5.45 23.81 -17.05
C PRO A 139 5.31 25.16 -17.79
N MET A 140 5.57 26.28 -17.12
CA MET A 140 5.46 27.62 -17.70
C MET A 140 6.59 27.89 -18.71
N VAL A 141 7.83 27.54 -18.35
CA VAL A 141 8.98 27.67 -19.25
C VAL A 141 8.82 26.74 -20.45
N MET A 142 8.32 25.52 -20.24
CA MET A 142 8.06 24.59 -21.34
C MET A 142 6.95 25.03 -22.28
N TYR A 143 5.93 25.76 -21.79
CA TYR A 143 4.93 26.38 -22.66
C TYR A 143 5.56 27.45 -23.56
N ARG A 144 6.45 28.28 -23.01
CA ARG A 144 7.22 29.28 -23.79
C ARG A 144 8.07 28.61 -24.87
N VAL A 145 8.80 27.55 -24.51
CA VAL A 145 9.68 26.84 -25.46
C VAL A 145 8.87 26.08 -26.53
N LYS A 146 7.86 25.29 -26.13
CA LYS A 146 7.15 24.40 -27.05
C LYS A 146 6.03 25.07 -27.84
N THR A 147 5.35 26.02 -27.20
CA THR A 147 4.13 26.62 -27.76
C THR A 147 4.40 28.01 -28.31
N LYS A 148 5.28 28.80 -27.67
CA LYS A 148 5.70 30.11 -28.18
C LYS A 148 7.01 30.07 -28.98
N GLY A 149 7.66 28.91 -29.10
CA GLY A 149 8.90 28.74 -29.87
C GLY A 149 10.12 29.48 -29.32
N MET A 150 10.08 29.90 -28.05
CA MET A 150 11.18 30.66 -27.43
C MET A 150 12.41 29.78 -27.21
N ALA A 151 13.60 30.36 -27.38
CA ALA A 151 14.84 29.71 -26.95
C ALA A 151 14.81 29.50 -25.41
N PRO A 152 15.47 28.45 -24.88
CA PRO A 152 15.47 28.16 -23.44
C PRO A 152 15.84 29.35 -22.54
N GLU A 153 16.91 30.07 -22.89
CA GLU A 153 17.37 31.24 -22.14
C GLU A 153 16.35 32.38 -22.16
N GLN A 154 15.76 32.67 -23.32
CA GLN A 154 14.68 33.65 -23.46
C GLN A 154 13.43 33.24 -22.66
N ALA A 155 13.11 31.94 -22.65
CA ALA A 155 11.96 31.41 -21.92
C ALA A 155 12.14 31.52 -20.39
N LEU A 156 13.37 31.54 -19.88
CA LEU A 156 13.70 31.73 -18.47
C LEU A 156 13.70 33.21 -18.04
N THR A 157 14.04 34.13 -18.94
CA THR A 157 14.17 35.56 -18.61
C THR A 157 12.96 36.41 -19.01
N ALA A 158 12.06 35.89 -19.86
CA ALA A 158 10.90 36.65 -20.31
C ALA A 158 9.96 37.04 -19.14
N PRO A 159 9.41 38.28 -19.14
CA PRO A 159 8.51 38.77 -18.10
C PRO A 159 7.23 37.93 -18.02
N ASN A 160 6.69 37.77 -16.80
CA ASN A 160 5.54 36.91 -16.54
C ASN A 160 4.23 37.63 -16.91
N GLU A 161 3.76 37.44 -18.15
CA GLU A 161 2.53 38.06 -18.70
C GLU A 161 1.21 37.48 -18.14
N ARG A 162 1.20 36.75 -17.01
CA ARG A 162 -0.07 36.21 -16.51
C ARG A 162 -0.99 37.35 -16.05
N PRO A 163 -2.20 37.51 -16.63
CA PRO A 163 -3.20 38.37 -16.01
C PRO A 163 -3.48 37.84 -14.60
N ARG A 164 -3.33 38.71 -13.59
CA ARG A 164 -3.69 38.39 -12.20
C ARG A 164 -5.16 37.98 -12.21
N LYS A 165 -5.48 36.73 -11.88
CA LYS A 165 -6.86 36.34 -11.61
C LYS A 165 -7.26 37.08 -10.33
N ASN A 166 -8.13 38.08 -10.44
CA ASN A 166 -8.75 38.71 -9.28
C ASN A 166 -9.40 37.60 -8.44
N LYS A 167 -9.03 37.53 -7.15
CA LYS A 167 -9.84 36.80 -6.17
C LYS A 167 -11.21 37.48 -6.18
N LYS A 168 -12.27 36.73 -6.43
CA LYS A 168 -13.63 37.19 -6.11
C LYS A 168 -13.71 37.28 -4.59
N ASP A 169 -14.08 38.45 -4.10
CA ASP A 169 -14.46 38.71 -2.71
C ASP A 169 -15.66 37.87 -2.30
#